data_AF-A0A9D6PHS4-F1
#
_entry.id   AF-A0A9D6PHS4-F1
#
_cell.length_a   1.000
_cell.length_b   1.000
_cell.length_c   1.000
_cell.angle_alpha   90.00
_cell.angle_beta   90.00
_cell.angle_gamma   90.00
#
_symmetry.space_group_name_H-M   'P 1'
#
loop_
_entity.id
_entity.type
_entity.pdbx_description
1 polymer ?
#
loop_
_entity_poly.entity_id
_entity_poly.type
_entity_poly.pdbx_seq_one_letter_code
_entity_poly.pdbx_strand_id
1 'polypeptide(L)'
;MNCIFKNRTIQQKKSSLGVSLILPCYSETDVFAGSVSRIVDVLRSSKLRYEIIFVDDGSRDGTQCLIKLTHFRAIYHQKNMGKGKTVADCIVAAKGTVVGYIDIDCEVGSEYIPQMVSIILQKKAYIVIGIRIYRTSAGSLVREILSRGCQWLNDVMIGTGKLDTEAGYKFFDRKKCTHFS
;
A
#
# COMPACT_ATOMS: atom_id res chain seq x y z
N MET A 1 10.60 -2.57 -29.44
CA MET A 1 9.56 -1.52 -29.52
C MET A 1 9.85 -0.49 -28.44
N ASN A 2 10.38 0.66 -28.84
CA ASN A 2 10.92 1.70 -27.96
C ASN A 2 9.79 2.58 -27.41
N CYS A 3 9.63 2.64 -26.09
CA CYS A 3 8.75 3.61 -25.45
C CYS A 3 9.56 4.88 -25.11
N ILE A 4 9.39 5.92 -25.92
CA ILE A 4 10.07 7.21 -25.79
C ILE A 4 9.30 8.06 -24.79
N PHE A 5 9.85 8.27 -23.59
CA PHE A 5 9.35 9.26 -22.64
C PHE A 5 9.81 10.67 -23.07
N LYS A 6 8.85 11.54 -23.42
CA LYS A 6 9.10 12.93 -23.81
C LYS A 6 9.32 13.78 -22.54
N ASN A 7 10.56 14.23 -22.32
CA ASN A 7 10.91 15.17 -21.26
C ASN A 7 10.43 16.59 -21.61
N ARG A 8 9.60 17.19 -20.74
CA ARG A 8 9.43 18.65 -20.66
C ARG A 8 10.06 19.12 -19.35
N THR A 9 11.17 19.83 -19.48
CA THR A 9 11.87 20.51 -18.39
C THR A 9 11.04 21.70 -17.94
N ILE A 10 10.35 21.56 -16.81
CA ILE A 10 9.92 22.68 -15.98
C ILE A 10 10.68 22.51 -14.66
N GLN A 11 11.59 23.43 -14.37
CA GLN A 11 12.21 23.51 -13.04
C GLN A 11 11.12 23.88 -12.02
N GLN A 12 10.47 22.87 -11.46
CA GLN A 12 9.52 22.99 -10.37
C GLN A 12 10.30 22.80 -9.06
N LYS A 13 10.30 23.83 -8.22
CA LYS A 13 10.66 23.79 -6.79
C LYS A 13 10.21 22.46 -6.20
N LYS A 14 11.16 21.63 -5.70
CA LYS A 14 10.95 20.24 -5.25
C LYS A 14 9.97 20.20 -4.08
N SER A 15 8.69 20.36 -4.38
CA SER A 15 7.60 20.19 -3.46
C SER A 15 7.49 18.68 -3.27
N SER A 16 8.17 18.14 -2.26
CA SER A 16 8.14 16.71 -1.98
C SER A 16 6.71 16.28 -1.71
N LEU A 17 6.19 15.33 -2.48
CA LEU A 17 4.97 14.61 -2.11
C LEU A 17 5.18 13.99 -0.73
N GLY A 18 4.17 14.10 0.13
CA GLY A 18 4.21 13.54 1.48
C GLY A 18 4.10 12.03 1.44
N VAL A 19 3.11 11.51 0.70
CA VAL A 19 2.81 10.07 0.60
C VAL A 19 2.50 9.64 -0.84
N SER A 20 3.00 8.46 -1.23
CA SER A 20 2.47 7.70 -2.38
C SER A 20 1.69 6.52 -1.83
N LEU A 21 0.40 6.44 -2.12
CA LEU A 21 -0.43 5.33 -1.69
C LEU A 21 -0.66 4.35 -2.84
N ILE A 22 -0.19 3.12 -2.66
CA ILE A 22 -0.29 2.01 -3.60
C ILE A 22 -1.52 1.19 -3.23
N LEU A 23 -2.43 1.02 -4.20
CA LEU A 23 -3.65 0.22 -4.08
C LEU A 23 -3.60 -0.93 -5.10
N PRO A 24 -3.18 -2.14 -4.68
CA PRO A 24 -3.27 -3.32 -5.53
C PRO A 24 -4.75 -3.67 -5.76
N CYS A 25 -5.06 -4.14 -6.95
CA CYS A 25 -6.41 -4.53 -7.35
C CYS A 25 -6.35 -5.81 -8.17
N TYR A 26 -7.18 -6.79 -7.79
CA TYR A 26 -7.41 -7.99 -8.57
C TYR A 26 -8.84 -8.50 -8.32
N SER A 27 -9.73 -8.30 -9.29
CA SER A 27 -11.15 -8.67 -9.17
C SER A 27 -11.89 -7.99 -7.99
N GLU A 28 -11.87 -6.65 -7.95
CA GLU A 28 -12.30 -5.83 -6.80
C GLU A 28 -13.56 -5.00 -7.08
N THR A 29 -14.31 -5.32 -8.14
CA THR A 29 -15.43 -4.50 -8.65
C THR A 29 -16.43 -4.08 -7.56
N ASP A 30 -16.77 -4.99 -6.63
CA ASP A 30 -17.81 -4.77 -5.62
C ASP A 30 -17.42 -3.76 -4.53
N VAL A 31 -16.14 -3.73 -4.14
CA VAL A 31 -15.65 -2.90 -3.03
C VAL A 31 -14.98 -1.60 -3.50
N PHE A 32 -14.56 -1.57 -4.77
CA PHE A 32 -13.70 -0.53 -5.33
C PHE A 32 -14.21 0.90 -5.06
N ALA A 33 -15.44 1.21 -5.47
CA ALA A 33 -15.95 2.59 -5.42
C ALA A 33 -16.06 3.10 -3.98
N GLY A 34 -16.60 2.28 -3.08
CA GLY A 34 -16.77 2.65 -1.67
C GLY A 34 -15.42 2.83 -0.95
N SER A 35 -14.47 1.93 -1.20
CA SER A 35 -13.15 2.00 -0.58
C SER A 35 -12.32 3.16 -1.11
N VAL A 36 -12.29 3.38 -2.43
CA VAL A 36 -11.57 4.51 -3.02
C VAL A 36 -12.14 5.84 -2.55
N SER A 37 -13.46 5.98 -2.44
CA SER A 37 -14.07 7.20 -1.88
C SER A 37 -13.58 7.45 -0.45
N ARG A 38 -13.67 6.44 0.44
CA ARG A 38 -13.21 6.56 1.84
C ARG A 38 -11.74 6.96 1.94
N ILE A 39 -10.87 6.31 1.16
CA ILE A 39 -9.43 6.62 1.11
C ILE A 39 -9.20 8.06 0.67
N VAL A 40 -9.87 8.50 -0.41
CA VAL A 40 -9.72 9.86 -0.94
C VAL A 40 -10.21 10.90 0.07
N ASP A 41 -11.31 10.65 0.77
CA ASP A 41 -11.85 11.56 1.77
C ASP A 41 -10.92 11.71 2.98
N VAL A 42 -10.33 10.60 3.46
CA VAL A 42 -9.30 10.65 4.51
C VAL A 42 -8.06 11.41 4.04
N LEU A 43 -7.58 11.15 2.82
CA LEU A 43 -6.39 11.83 2.29
C LEU A 43 -6.63 13.33 2.10
N ARG A 44 -7.80 13.73 1.60
CA ARG A 44 -8.19 15.15 1.47
C ARG A 44 -8.27 15.86 2.81
N SER A 45 -8.92 15.23 3.80
CA SER A 45 -9.07 15.82 5.14
C SER A 45 -7.74 15.91 5.92
N SER A 46 -6.79 15.01 5.64
CA SER A 46 -5.49 14.96 6.33
C SER A 46 -4.51 16.11 6.00
N LYS A 47 -4.82 16.94 4.98
CA LYS A 47 -3.91 17.97 4.43
C LYS A 47 -2.55 17.44 3.93
N LEU A 48 -2.39 16.13 3.81
CA LEU A 48 -1.21 15.52 3.24
C LEU A 48 -1.14 15.81 1.73
N ARG A 49 0.07 16.03 1.21
CA ARG A 49 0.30 15.98 -0.24
C ARG A 49 0.44 14.53 -0.64
N TYR A 50 -0.47 14.01 -1.45
CA TYR A 50 -0.53 12.60 -1.79
C TYR A 50 -0.55 12.35 -3.30
N GLU A 51 -0.12 11.16 -3.71
CA GLU A 51 -0.52 10.53 -4.97
C GLU A 51 -1.12 9.16 -4.67
N ILE A 52 -2.06 8.72 -5.50
CA ILE A 52 -2.60 7.35 -5.47
C ILE A 52 -2.13 6.65 -6.74
N ILE A 53 -1.63 5.42 -6.59
CA ILE A 53 -1.19 4.56 -7.67
C ILE A 53 -1.95 3.24 -7.56
N PHE A 54 -2.82 2.96 -8.53
CA PHE A 54 -3.49 1.67 -8.64
C PHE A 54 -2.58 0.66 -9.35
N VAL A 55 -2.68 -0.60 -8.96
CA VAL A 55 -2.04 -1.70 -9.69
C VAL A 55 -3.08 -2.76 -10.00
N ASP A 56 -3.44 -2.86 -11.26
CA ASP A 56 -4.31 -3.93 -11.72
C ASP A 56 -3.45 -5.15 -12.10
N ASP A 57 -3.54 -6.22 -11.31
CA ASP A 57 -2.75 -7.45 -11.53
C ASP A 57 -3.41 -8.41 -12.52
N GLY A 58 -3.88 -7.87 -13.65
CA GLY A 58 -4.54 -8.62 -14.71
C GLY A 58 -5.97 -9.03 -14.39
N SER A 59 -6.77 -8.11 -13.84
CA SER A 59 -8.19 -8.38 -13.59
C SER A 59 -8.94 -8.68 -14.88
N ARG A 60 -9.90 -9.61 -14.83
CA ARG A 60 -10.76 -9.98 -15.96
C ARG A 60 -12.20 -9.45 -15.82
N ASP A 61 -12.46 -8.71 -14.76
CA ASP A 61 -13.75 -8.11 -14.44
C ASP A 61 -13.78 -6.60 -14.78
N GLY A 62 -14.72 -5.85 -14.19
CA GLY A 62 -14.87 -4.41 -14.38
C GLY A 62 -13.80 -3.55 -13.69
N THR A 63 -12.90 -4.12 -12.88
CA THR A 63 -11.94 -3.38 -12.04
C THR A 63 -11.09 -2.42 -12.85
N GLN A 64 -10.58 -2.86 -14.01
CA GLN A 64 -9.75 -2.02 -14.87
C GLN A 64 -10.51 -0.78 -15.38
N CYS A 65 -11.80 -0.93 -15.70
CA CYS A 65 -12.65 0.18 -16.13
C CYS A 65 -12.87 1.17 -14.97
N LEU A 66 -13.13 0.66 -13.77
CA LEU A 66 -13.30 1.50 -12.57
C LEU A 66 -12.03 2.30 -12.27
N ILE A 67 -10.85 1.68 -12.34
CA ILE A 67 -9.56 2.38 -12.16
C ILE A 67 -9.43 3.54 -13.15
N LYS A 68 -9.73 3.31 -14.45
CA LYS A 68 -9.65 4.34 -15.49
C LYS A 68 -10.56 5.55 -15.20
N LEU A 69 -11.74 5.32 -14.63
CA LEU A 69 -12.69 6.39 -14.27
C LEU A 69 -12.18 7.28 -13.14
N THR A 70 -11.25 6.81 -12.31
CA THR A 70 -10.71 7.62 -11.21
C THR A 70 -9.77 8.73 -11.66
N HIS A 71 -9.23 8.64 -12.90
CA HIS A 71 -8.15 9.49 -13.42
C HIS A 71 -6.86 9.51 -12.56
N PHE A 72 -6.72 8.60 -11.59
CA PHE A 72 -5.47 8.40 -10.86
C PHE A 72 -4.45 7.64 -11.72
N ARG A 73 -3.20 7.67 -11.27
CA ARG A 73 -2.13 6.90 -11.92
C ARG A 73 -2.38 5.41 -11.70
N ALA A 74 -2.14 4.61 -12.72
CA ALA A 74 -2.32 3.17 -12.66
C ALA A 74 -1.20 2.42 -13.41
N ILE A 75 -0.86 1.23 -12.94
CA ILE A 75 -0.03 0.24 -13.62
C ILE A 75 -0.91 -0.97 -13.91
N TYR A 76 -0.82 -1.50 -15.13
CA TYR A 76 -1.63 -2.64 -15.58
C TYR A 76 -0.71 -3.78 -15.98
N HIS A 77 -0.92 -4.95 -15.39
CA HIS A 77 -0.23 -6.17 -15.79
C HIS A 77 -1.06 -6.94 -16.83
N GLN A 78 -0.37 -7.60 -17.76
CA GLN A 78 -1.04 -8.42 -18.79
C GLN A 78 -1.60 -9.74 -18.22
N LYS A 79 -1.02 -10.22 -17.12
CA LYS A 79 -1.41 -11.42 -16.39
C LYS A 79 -1.10 -11.20 -14.91
N ASN A 80 -1.70 -12.00 -14.04
CA ASN A 80 -1.38 -11.98 -12.62
C ASN A 80 0.12 -12.30 -12.42
N MET A 81 0.87 -11.33 -11.93
CA MET A 81 2.31 -11.40 -11.67
C MET A 81 2.60 -11.75 -10.20
N GLY A 82 1.58 -11.78 -9.36
CA GLY A 82 1.67 -12.00 -7.93
C GLY A 82 2.01 -10.71 -7.16
N LYS A 83 1.55 -10.66 -5.89
CA LYS A 83 1.63 -9.48 -5.02
C LYS A 83 3.03 -8.87 -4.93
N GLY A 84 4.07 -9.70 -4.79
CA GLY A 84 5.45 -9.21 -4.61
C GLY A 84 5.96 -8.38 -5.80
N LYS A 85 5.69 -8.82 -7.04
CA LYS A 85 6.12 -8.10 -8.24
C LYS A 85 5.33 -6.80 -8.43
N THR A 86 4.02 -6.88 -8.22
CA THR A 86 3.06 -5.76 -8.22
C THR A 86 3.49 -4.65 -7.24
N VAL A 87 3.85 -5.02 -6.01
CA VAL A 87 4.35 -4.08 -5.01
C VAL A 87 5.68 -3.45 -5.45
N ALA A 88 6.65 -4.26 -5.89
CA ALA A 88 7.97 -3.78 -6.27
C ALA A 88 7.92 -2.74 -7.40
N ASP A 89 7.14 -3.00 -8.45
CA ASP A 89 6.98 -2.08 -9.58
C ASP A 89 6.36 -0.75 -9.13
N CYS A 90 5.47 -0.78 -8.14
CA CYS A 90 4.91 0.43 -7.56
C CYS A 90 5.84 1.21 -6.65
N ILE A 91 6.68 0.53 -5.87
CA ILE A 91 7.69 1.19 -5.03
C ILE A 91 8.66 1.99 -5.90
N VAL A 92 9.07 1.43 -7.03
CA VAL A 92 9.92 2.11 -8.02
C VAL A 92 9.19 3.30 -8.64
N ALA A 93 7.88 3.15 -8.90
CA ALA A 93 7.04 4.20 -9.47
C ALA A 93 6.71 5.35 -8.50
N ALA A 94 6.76 5.13 -7.18
CA ALA A 94 6.35 6.06 -6.15
C ALA A 94 7.29 7.28 -6.01
N LYS A 95 6.71 8.48 -5.86
CA LYS A 95 7.43 9.76 -5.76
C LYS A 95 7.36 10.40 -4.37
N GLY A 96 6.52 9.88 -3.49
CA GLY A 96 6.28 10.31 -2.12
C GLY A 96 7.49 10.10 -1.22
N THR A 97 7.53 10.84 -0.11
CA THR A 97 8.54 10.62 0.94
C THR A 97 8.23 9.33 1.70
N VAL A 98 6.95 9.14 2.00
CA VAL A 98 6.40 7.88 2.52
C VAL A 98 5.74 7.12 1.38
N VAL A 99 5.90 5.80 1.37
CA VAL A 99 5.13 4.92 0.48
C VAL A 99 4.24 4.05 1.36
N GLY A 100 2.95 4.08 1.08
CA GLY A 100 1.94 3.23 1.71
C GLY A 100 1.48 2.16 0.73
N TYR A 101 1.22 0.97 1.24
CA TYR A 101 0.63 -0.16 0.54
C TYR A 101 -0.61 -0.59 1.32
N ILE A 102 -1.78 -0.50 0.71
CA ILE A 102 -3.07 -0.79 1.35
C ILE A 102 -3.93 -1.60 0.39
N ASP A 103 -4.37 -2.78 0.83
CA ASP A 103 -5.39 -3.58 0.12
C ASP A 103 -6.72 -2.80 0.06
N ILE A 104 -7.40 -2.89 -1.09
CA ILE A 104 -8.57 -2.04 -1.37
C ILE A 104 -9.81 -2.42 -0.54
N ASP A 105 -9.88 -3.63 0.00
CA ASP A 105 -10.92 -4.05 0.92
C ASP A 105 -10.96 -3.21 2.22
N CYS A 106 -9.88 -2.50 2.53
CA CYS A 106 -9.71 -1.71 3.75
C CYS A 106 -10.00 -2.53 5.03
N GLU A 107 -9.54 -3.78 5.10
CA GLU A 107 -9.66 -4.59 6.32
C GLU A 107 -9.13 -3.87 7.57
N VAL A 108 -8.07 -3.09 7.38
CA VAL A 108 -7.63 -2.05 8.29
C VAL A 108 -8.16 -0.72 7.77
N GLY A 109 -8.90 -0.02 8.63
CA GLY A 109 -9.60 1.21 8.25
C GLY A 109 -8.69 2.29 7.65
N SER A 110 -9.18 2.94 6.59
CA SER A 110 -8.46 4.01 5.90
C SER A 110 -8.17 5.22 6.81
N GLU A 111 -8.94 5.40 7.90
CA GLU A 111 -8.76 6.47 8.88
C GLU A 111 -7.38 6.45 9.57
N TYR A 112 -6.68 5.31 9.56
CA TYR A 112 -5.35 5.21 10.15
C TYR A 112 -4.24 5.75 9.24
N ILE A 113 -4.51 5.97 7.94
CA ILE A 113 -3.51 6.43 6.96
C ILE A 113 -2.72 7.66 7.47
N PRO A 114 -3.36 8.74 7.94
CA PRO A 114 -2.64 9.95 8.34
C PRO A 114 -1.72 9.71 9.54
N GLN A 115 -2.16 8.88 10.49
CA GLN A 115 -1.37 8.53 11.66
C GLN A 115 -0.11 7.76 11.25
N MET A 116 -0.25 6.74 10.39
CA MET A 116 0.89 5.93 9.93
C MET A 116 1.92 6.78 9.18
N VAL A 117 1.44 7.66 8.29
CA VAL A 117 2.30 8.60 7.55
C VAL A 117 3.00 9.56 8.52
N SER A 118 2.28 10.09 9.51
CA SER A 118 2.84 11.03 10.48
C SER A 118 3.97 10.43 11.33
N ILE A 119 3.86 9.15 11.73
CA ILE A 119 4.91 8.45 12.49
C ILE A 119 6.23 8.45 11.70
N ILE A 120 6.16 8.16 10.40
CA ILE A 120 7.34 8.09 9.53
C ILE A 120 7.88 9.49 9.21
N LEU A 121 7.00 10.46 8.93
CA LEU A 121 7.42 11.84 8.67
C LEU A 121 8.10 12.48 9.90
N GLN A 122 7.66 12.11 11.11
CA GLN A 122 8.30 12.51 12.37
C GLN A 122 9.57 11.71 12.69
N LYS A 123 10.01 10.82 11.79
CA LYS A 123 11.19 9.95 11.94
C LYS A 123 11.14 9.06 13.18
N LYS A 124 9.94 8.70 13.65
CA LYS A 124 9.75 7.82 14.81
C LYS A 124 9.88 6.34 14.45
N ALA A 125 9.68 6.00 13.18
CA ALA A 125 9.88 4.65 12.64
C ALA A 125 10.24 4.72 11.16
N TYR A 126 10.91 3.69 10.65
CA TYR A 126 11.20 3.52 9.22
C TYR A 126 10.11 2.74 8.48
N ILE A 127 9.44 1.83 9.20
CA ILE A 127 8.36 0.98 8.71
C ILE A 127 7.26 0.97 9.76
N VAL A 128 6.01 1.06 9.32
CA VAL A 128 4.82 0.93 10.17
C VAL A 128 3.87 -0.05 9.51
N ILE A 129 3.38 -1.03 10.25
CA ILE A 129 2.45 -2.07 9.77
C ILE A 129 1.15 -1.94 10.55
N GLY A 130 0.03 -1.88 9.82
CA GLY A 130 -1.30 -2.04 10.38
C GLY A 130 -1.63 -3.52 10.50
N ILE A 131 -2.00 -3.95 11.70
CA ILE A 131 -2.42 -5.33 11.98
C ILE A 131 -3.90 -5.30 12.36
N ARG A 132 -4.69 -6.19 11.77
CA ARG A 132 -6.09 -6.38 12.15
C ARG A 132 -6.17 -7.21 13.42
N ILE A 133 -6.62 -6.60 14.52
CA ILE A 133 -6.87 -7.32 15.77
C ILE A 133 -8.35 -7.64 15.86
N TYR A 134 -8.71 -8.91 15.62
CA TYR A 134 -10.04 -9.40 15.96
C TYR A 134 -10.15 -9.49 17.48
N ARG A 135 -10.94 -8.59 18.09
CA ARG A 135 -11.39 -8.78 19.48
C ARG A 135 -12.33 -9.98 19.51
N THR A 136 -11.77 -11.18 19.65
CA THR A 136 -12.56 -12.40 19.87
C THR A 136 -13.17 -12.32 21.26
N SER A 137 -14.50 -12.33 21.33
CA SER A 137 -15.22 -12.68 22.56
C SER A 137 -14.82 -14.10 22.96
N ALA A 138 -13.96 -14.22 23.98
CA ALA A 138 -13.75 -15.35 24.91
C ALA A 138 -13.61 -16.82 24.41
N GLY A 139 -13.53 -17.14 23.11
CA GLY A 139 -13.79 -18.52 22.65
C GLY A 139 -12.69 -19.34 21.97
N SER A 140 -11.53 -18.81 21.58
CA SER A 140 -10.59 -19.60 20.73
C SER A 140 -9.12 -19.43 21.09
N LEU A 141 -8.75 -19.92 22.28
CA LEU A 141 -7.36 -20.03 22.74
C LEU A 141 -6.47 -20.81 21.74
N VAL A 142 -7.04 -21.81 21.05
CA VAL A 142 -6.31 -22.60 20.03
C VAL A 142 -5.90 -21.73 18.84
N ARG A 143 -6.77 -20.81 18.39
CA ARG A 143 -6.45 -19.88 17.28
C ARG A 143 -5.42 -18.84 17.70
N GLU A 144 -5.44 -18.41 18.96
CA GLU A 144 -4.44 -17.50 19.49
C GLU A 144 -3.07 -18.18 19.62
N ILE A 145 -3.03 -19.45 20.05
CA ILE A 145 -1.80 -20.25 20.10
C ILE A 145 -1.24 -20.51 18.71
N LEU A 146 -2.08 -20.81 17.72
CA LEU A 146 -1.64 -21.00 16.33
C LEU A 146 -1.14 -19.70 15.69
N SER A 147 -1.83 -18.58 15.94
CA SER A 147 -1.40 -17.26 15.45
C SER A 147 -0.07 -16.84 16.08
N ARG A 148 0.07 -16.99 17.40
CA ARG A 148 1.34 -16.74 18.12
C ARG A 148 2.44 -17.71 17.69
N GLY A 149 2.10 -18.96 17.37
CA GLY A 149 3.03 -19.99 16.91
C GLY A 149 3.56 -19.73 15.50
N CYS A 150 2.70 -19.36 14.54
CA CYS A 150 3.13 -18.95 13.20
C CYS A 150 3.94 -17.65 13.23
N GLN A 151 3.55 -16.69 14.08
CA GLN A 151 4.33 -15.46 14.30
C GLN A 151 5.71 -15.77 14.87
N TRP A 152 5.81 -16.63 15.88
CA TRP A 152 7.08 -17.06 16.46
C TRP A 152 7.93 -17.84 15.47
N LEU A 153 7.33 -18.74 14.67
CA LEU A 153 8.06 -19.53 13.67
C LEU A 153 8.62 -18.63 12.55
N ASN A 154 7.87 -17.63 12.10
CA ASN A 154 8.37 -16.61 11.17
C ASN A 154 9.49 -15.77 11.79
N ASP A 155 9.37 -15.39 13.06
CA ASP A 155 10.41 -14.66 13.80
C ASP A 155 11.73 -15.45 13.91
N VAL A 156 11.65 -16.77 14.14
CA VAL A 156 12.82 -17.65 14.29
C VAL A 156 13.50 -17.96 12.94
N MET A 157 12.72 -18.12 11.88
CA MET A 157 13.26 -18.48 10.55
C MET A 157 13.89 -17.29 9.81
N ILE A 158 13.35 -16.08 9.96
CA ILE A 158 13.71 -14.93 9.12
C ILE A 158 14.58 -13.91 9.88
N GLY A 159 14.65 -13.98 11.21
CA GLY A 159 15.45 -13.06 12.03
C GLY A 159 14.95 -11.60 12.02
N THR A 160 13.79 -11.35 11.43
CA THR A 160 13.14 -10.04 11.38
C THR A 160 12.05 -10.00 12.46
N GLY A 161 12.43 -9.68 13.70
CA GLY A 161 11.47 -9.59 14.79
C GLY A 161 10.20 -8.83 14.39
N LYS A 162 9.05 -9.51 14.45
CA LYS A 162 7.68 -8.98 14.37
C LYS A 162 7.36 -8.17 13.10
N LEU A 163 7.66 -8.70 11.92
CA LEU A 163 7.12 -8.15 10.67
C LEU A 163 6.30 -9.22 9.94
N ASP A 164 4.99 -9.03 9.92
CA ASP A 164 4.08 -9.86 9.14
C ASP A 164 4.27 -9.53 7.65
N THR A 165 5.03 -10.37 6.93
CA THR A 165 5.43 -10.13 5.54
C THR A 165 4.24 -10.11 4.58
N GLU A 166 3.08 -10.64 4.99
CA GLU A 166 1.86 -10.71 4.17
C GLU A 166 0.83 -9.61 4.47
N ALA A 167 1.06 -8.76 5.48
CA ALA A 167 0.06 -7.76 5.86
C ALA A 167 -0.24 -6.76 4.71
N GLY A 168 -1.53 -6.61 4.42
CA GLY A 168 -2.08 -5.74 3.39
C GLY A 168 -2.00 -4.24 3.70
N TYR A 169 -1.45 -3.82 4.84
CA TYR A 169 -1.47 -2.44 5.32
C TYR A 169 -0.10 -2.02 5.87
N LYS A 170 0.73 -1.39 5.05
CA LYS A 170 2.14 -1.10 5.35
C LYS A 170 2.57 0.27 4.88
N PHE A 171 3.41 0.94 5.65
CA PHE A 171 3.99 2.24 5.31
C PHE A 171 5.48 2.22 5.56
N PHE A 172 6.26 2.85 4.69
CA PHE A 172 7.72 2.89 4.82
C PHE A 172 8.32 4.19 4.28
N ASP A 173 9.49 4.55 4.81
CA ASP A 173 10.32 5.63 4.27
C ASP A 173 10.92 5.20 2.93
N ARG A 174 10.56 5.91 1.85
CA ARG A 174 11.00 5.57 0.50
C ARG A 174 12.53 5.53 0.37
N LYS A 175 13.25 6.45 1.03
CA LYS A 175 14.71 6.53 0.89
C LYS A 175 15.40 5.28 1.42
N LYS A 176 14.81 4.61 2.41
CA LYS A 176 15.35 3.39 3.00
C LYS A 176 15.07 2.15 2.15
N CYS A 177 14.01 2.17 1.33
CA CYS A 177 13.64 1.04 0.47
C CYS A 177 14.32 1.04 -0.90
N THR A 178 14.95 2.13 -1.34
CA THR A 178 15.62 2.20 -2.66
C THR A 178 17.10 1.80 -2.65
N HIS A 179 17.61 1.22 -1.55
CA HIS A 179 19.02 0.79 -1.44
C HIS A 179 19.30 -0.65 -1.90
N PHE A 180 18.34 -1.33 -2.54
CA PHE A 180 18.53 -2.64 -3.15
C PHE A 180 19.02 -2.52 -4.61
N SER A 181 20.18 -1.86 -4.81
CA SER A 181 20.89 -1.79 -6.10
C SER A 181 22.23 -2.49 -5.99
#